data_AF-A0AAV5CPD6-F1
#
_entry.id   AF-A0AAV5CPD6-F1
#
_cell.length_a   1.000
_cell.length_b   1.000
_cell.length_c   1.000
_cell.angle_alpha   90.00
_cell.angle_beta   90.00
_cell.angle_gamma   90.00
#
_symmetry.space_group_name_H-M   'P 1'
#
loop_
_entity.id
_entity.type
_entity.pdbx_description
1 polymer ?
#
loop_
_entity_poly.entity_id
_entity_poly.type
_entity_poly.pdbx_seq_one_letter_code
_entity_poly.pdbx_strand_id
1 'polypeptide(L)' 'MLCWPLYAEHMFNKVLMTLDMGVGVEMEGYMGGFIKAEEVEAKVRFVMEESEQRRELRTRVAARKQEAKAALEGSGT' A
#
# COMPACT_ATOMS: atom_id res chain seq x y z
N MET A 1 -2.27 0.44 -2.73
CA MET A 1 -1.02 1.04 -3.28
C MET A 1 0.01 -0.07 -3.41
N LEU A 2 0.87 -0.03 -4.43
CA LEU A 2 1.94 -1.01 -4.56
C LEU A 2 3.21 -0.43 -3.92
N CYS A 3 3.66 -1.02 -2.82
CA CYS A 3 4.77 -0.52 -2.01
C CYS A 3 6.10 -1.02 -2.60
N TRP A 4 6.78 -0.13 -3.32
CA TRP A 4 8.10 -0.37 -3.88
C TRP A 4 9.11 0.58 -3.22
N PRO A 5 9.70 0.20 -2.08
CA PRO A 5 10.68 1.03 -1.40
C PRO A 5 12.01 1.01 -2.16
N LEU A 6 12.55 2.20 -2.45
CA LEU A 6 13.81 2.37 -3.17
C LEU A 6 14.96 2.75 -2.23
N TYR A 7 14.72 3.63 -1.26
CA TYR A 7 15.75 4.09 -0.32
C TYR A 7 15.16 4.73 0.95
N ALA A 8 15.99 4.91 1.99
CA ALA A 8 15.69 5.65 3.22
C ALA A 8 14.40 5.21 3.95
N GLU A 9 13.62 6.18 4.41
CA GLU A 9 12.38 6.00 5.16
C GLU A 9 11.28 5.25 4.39
N HIS A 10 11.44 5.05 3.08
CA HIS A 10 10.46 4.31 2.28
C HIS A 10 10.31 2.87 2.78
N MET A 11 11.36 2.30 3.36
CA MET A 11 11.35 0.97 3.98
C MET A 11 10.37 0.94 5.17
N PHE A 12 10.43 1.97 6.02
CA PHE A 12 9.56 2.11 7.17
C PHE A 12 8.13 2.45 6.75
N ASN A 13 7.96 3.39 5.80
CA ASN A 13 6.66 3.76 5.26
C ASN A 13 5.96 2.55 4.62
N LYS A 14 6.70 1.67 3.92
CA LYS A 14 6.15 0.41 3.40
C LYS A 14 5.57 -0.45 4.52
N VAL A 15 6.28 -0.60 5.64
CA VAL A 15 5.79 -1.39 6.79
C VAL A 15 4.52 -0.76 7.37
N LEU A 16 4.50 0.56 7.53
CA LEU A 16 3.33 1.29 8.01
C LEU A 16 2.12 1.12 7.06
N MET A 17 2.33 1.21 5.75
CA MET A 17 1.27 1.09 4.74
C MET A 17 0.72 -0.34 4.61
N THR A 18 1.55 -1.35 4.83
CA THR A 18 1.19 -2.77 4.64
C THR A 18 0.67 -3.41 5.93
N LEU A 19 1.37 -3.24 7.06
CA LEU A 19 1.02 -3.88 8.33
C LEU A 19 0.02 -3.08 9.15
N ASP A 20 0.22 -1.76 9.29
CA ASP A 20 -0.57 -0.94 10.20
C ASP A 20 -1.85 -0.39 9.52
N MET A 21 -1.69 0.25 8.37
CA MET A 21 -2.82 0.81 7.64
C MET A 21 -3.53 -0.23 6.75
N GLY A 22 -2.84 -1.31 6.37
CA GLY A 22 -3.42 -2.38 5.54
C GLY A 22 -3.93 -1.90 4.18
N VAL A 23 -3.30 -0.85 3.61
CA VAL A 23 -3.68 -0.19 2.35
C VAL A 23 -2.66 -0.42 1.22
N GLY A 24 -1.53 -1.02 1.56
CA GLY A 24 -0.42 -1.33 0.67
C GLY A 24 -0.27 -2.81 0.39
N VAL A 25 0.25 -3.15 -0.79
CA VAL A 25 0.72 -4.49 -1.14
C VAL A 25 2.23 -4.42 -1.32
N GLU A 26 2.96 -5.31 -0.66
CA GLU A 26 4.43 -5.40 -0.73
C GLU A 26 4.89 -6.11 -2.02
N MET A 27 5.92 -5.54 -2.65
CA MET A 27 6.74 -6.23 -3.65
C MET A 27 7.80 -7.07 -2.94
N GLU A 28 7.86 -8.36 -3.23
CA GLU A 28 8.92 -9.24 -2.73
C GLU A 28 10.18 -9.11 -3.60
N GLY A 29 11.37 -9.29 -3.01
CA GLY A 29 12.65 -9.21 -3.73
C GLY A 29 13.33 -7.84 -3.74
N TYR A 30 12.70 -6.79 -3.21
CA TYR A 30 13.29 -5.44 -3.12
C TYR A 30 14.59 -5.39 -2.28
N MET A 31 14.70 -6.20 -1.22
CA MET A 31 15.94 -6.30 -0.43
C MET A 31 17.09 -6.98 -1.19
N GLY A 32 16.80 -7.75 -2.24
CA GLY A 32 17.80 -8.44 -3.06
C GLY A 32 18.36 -7.58 -4.19
N GLY A 33 17.90 -6.33 -4.36
CA GLY A 33 18.33 -5.42 -5.43
C GLY A 33 17.80 -5.76 -6.82
N PHE A 34 17.07 -6.88 -6.98
CA PHE A 34 16.46 -7.28 -8.24
C PHE A 34 15.08 -7.89 -8.00
N ILE A 35 14.07 -7.32 -8.63
CA ILE A 35 12.70 -7.83 -8.61
C ILE A 35 12.46 -8.53 -9.94
N LYS A 36 12.03 -9.79 -9.87
CA LYS A 36 11.71 -10.60 -11.04
C LYS A 36 10.49 -10.03 -11.78
N ALA A 37 10.48 -10.13 -13.10
CA ALA A 37 9.36 -9.64 -13.90
C ALA A 37 8.05 -10.37 -13.55
N GLU A 38 8.14 -11.64 -13.22
CA GLU A 38 7.01 -12.48 -12.79
C GLU A 38 6.38 -11.99 -11.48
N GLU A 39 7.21 -11.53 -10.52
CA GLU A 39 6.74 -10.93 -9.27
C GLU A 39 6.02 -9.60 -9.53
N VAL A 40 6.59 -8.76 -10.40
CA VAL A 40 5.96 -7.49 -10.80
C VAL A 40 4.62 -7.76 -11.46
N GLU A 41 4.56 -8.67 -12.41
CA GLU A 41 3.33 -9.03 -13.12
C GLU A 41 2.28 -9.59 -12.15
N ALA A 42 2.66 -10.51 -11.25
CA ALA A 42 1.75 -11.10 -10.28
C ALA A 42 1.18 -10.04 -9.32
N LYS A 43 2.01 -9.14 -8.79
CA LYS A 43 1.56 -8.09 -7.86
C LYS A 43 0.75 -7.00 -8.58
N VAL A 44 1.09 -6.65 -9.82
CA VAL A 44 0.30 -5.71 -10.63
C VAL A 44 -1.06 -6.31 -10.98
N ARG A 45 -1.07 -7.56 -11.44
CA ARG A 45 -2.31 -8.32 -11.71
C ARG A 45 -3.18 -8.40 -10.46
N PHE A 46 -2.60 -8.72 -9.30
CA PHE A 46 -3.30 -8.75 -8.01
C PHE A 46 -3.97 -7.42 -7.65
N VAL A 47 -3.36 -6.28 -7.97
CA VAL A 47 -3.91 -4.94 -7.68
C VAL A 47 -4.93 -4.48 -8.74
N MET A 48 -4.79 -4.94 -9.99
CA MET A 48 -5.64 -4.52 -11.11
C MET A 48 -6.87 -5.39 -11.29
N GLU A 49 -6.76 -6.71 -11.09
CA GLU A 49 -7.86 -7.65 -11.24
C GLU A 49 -8.95 -7.41 -10.18
N GLU A 50 -10.20 -7.57 -10.57
CA GLU A 50 -11.34 -7.50 -9.66
C GLU A 50 -11.37 -8.73 -8.75
N SER A 51 -10.68 -8.61 -7.62
CA SER A 51 -10.69 -9.57 -6.53
C SER A 51 -11.33 -8.98 -5.28
N GLU A 52 -11.81 -9.86 -4.39
CA GLU A 52 -12.27 -9.45 -3.06
C GLU A 52 -11.16 -8.71 -2.29
N GLN A 53 -9.90 -9.15 -2.45
CA GLN A 53 -8.75 -8.48 -1.82
C GLN A 53 -8.57 -7.03 -2.34
N ARG A 54 -8.74 -6.77 -3.64
CA ARG A 54 -8.71 -5.41 -4.20
C ARG A 54 -9.84 -4.55 -3.65
N ARG A 55 -11.04 -5.12 -3.53
CA ARG A 55 -12.21 -4.42 -2.98
C ARG A 55 -12.03 -4.10 -1.51
N GLU A 56 -11.47 -5.02 -0.73
CA GLU A 56 -11.16 -4.82 0.67
C GLU A 56 -10.08 -3.74 0.85
N LEU A 57 -9.00 -3.79 0.07
CA LEU A 57 -7.97 -2.76 0.04
C LEU A 57 -8.55 -1.38 -0.27
N ARG A 58 -9.43 -1.27 -1.28
CA ARG A 58 -10.09 0.01 -1.63
C ARG A 58 -11.02 0.50 -0.52
N THR A 59 -11.74 -0.40 0.14
CA THR A 59 -12.60 -0.06 1.28
C THR A 59 -11.77 0.50 2.44
N ARG A 60 -10.66 -0.16 2.78
CA ARG A 60 -9.71 0.32 3.81
C ARG A 60 -9.12 1.68 3.44
N VAL A 61 -8.71 1.88 2.19
CA VAL A 61 -8.22 3.18 1.70
C VAL A 61 -9.28 4.26 1.82
N ALA A 62 -10.54 3.97 1.48
CA ALA A 62 -11.63 4.92 1.59
C ALA A 62 -11.94 5.30 3.04
N ALA A 63 -11.93 4.32 3.97
CA ALA A 63 -12.09 4.55 5.40
C ALA A 63 -10.96 5.43 5.96
N ARG A 64 -9.70 5.10 5.69
CA ARG A 64 -8.54 5.91 6.10
C ARG A 64 -8.56 7.32 5.50
N LYS A 65 -9.06 7.47 4.27
CA LYS A 65 -9.25 8.80 3.65
C LYS A 65 -10.30 9.63 4.40
N GLN A 66 -11.40 9.01 4.84
CA GLN A 66 -12.42 9.69 5.63
C GLN A 66 -11.90 10.07 7.03
N GLU A 67 -11.18 9.17 7.69
CA GLU A 67 -10.50 9.46 8.97
C GLU A 67 -9.54 10.63 8.85
N ALA A 68 -8.70 10.65 7.81
CA ALA A 68 -7.78 11.74 7.56
C ALA A 68 -8.50 13.08 7.30
N LYS A 69 -9.60 13.05 6.54
CA LYS A 69 -10.43 14.25 6.29
C LYS A 69 -11.08 14.75 7.57
N ALA A 70 -11.62 13.86 8.40
CA ALA A 70 -12.20 14.21 9.70
C ALA A 70 -11.16 14.80 10.66
N ALA A 71 -9.94 14.25 10.70
CA ALA A 71 -8.84 14.80 11.50
C ALA A 71 -8.45 16.22 11.06
N LEU A 72 -8.48 16.51 9.75
CA LEU A 72 -8.23 17.84 9.21
C LEU A 72 -9.38 18.83 9.49
N GLU A 73 -10.63 18.35 9.55
CA GLU A 73 -11.82 19.17 9.82
C GLU A 73 -12.04 19.43 11.32
N GLY A 74 -11.53 18.56 12.19
CA GLY A 74 -11.77 18.59 13.63
C GLY A 74 -11.05 19.68 14.42
N SER A 75 -9.86 20.15 14.00
CA SER A 75 -9.16 21.30 14.58
C SER A 75 -7.85 21.55 13.82
N GLY A 76 -7.85 22.54 12.93
CA GLY A 76 -6.62 23.20 12.47
C GLY A 76 -6.20 24.31 13.42
N THR A 77 -6.10 24.01 14.72
CA THR A 77 -5.63 24.92 15.78
C THR A 77 -4.63 24.22 16.68
#